data_AF-A0A7L3UMW4-F1
#
_entry.id   AF-A0A7L3UMW4-F1
#
_cell.length_a   1.000
_cell.length_b   1.000
_cell.length_c   1.000
_cell.angle_alpha   90.00
_cell.angle_beta   90.00
_cell.angle_gamma   90.00
#
_symmetry.space_group_name_H-M   'P 1'
#
loop_
_entity.id
_entity.type
_entity.pdbx_description
1 polymer ?
#
loop_
_entity_poly.entity_id
_entity_poly.type
_entity_poly.pdbx_seq_one_letter_code
_entity_poly.pdbx_strand_id
1 'polypeptide(L)' 'VSPPPGPEFWCSIAYFEMDVQVGETFKVASGCPLVVVDGYVDPSGGARFCLGQLSNLHRTHASERAR' A
#
# COMPACT_ATOMS: atom_id res chain seq x y z
N VAL A 1 35.35 4.81 7.12
CA VAL A 1 34.06 5.55 7.14
C VAL A 1 32.97 4.51 7.31
N SER A 2 32.17 4.59 8.38
CA SER A 2 30.98 3.73 8.52
C SER A 2 29.93 4.13 7.49
N PRO A 3 29.18 3.17 6.92
CA PRO A 3 28.08 3.51 6.03
C PRO A 3 27.05 4.38 6.77
N PRO A 4 26.38 5.30 6.07
CA PRO A 4 25.29 6.06 6.67
C PRO A 4 24.21 5.11 7.18
N PRO A 5 23.46 5.49 8.23
CA PRO A 5 22.31 4.70 8.69
C PRO A 5 21.35 4.46 7.52
N GLY A 6 20.80 3.25 7.47
CA GLY A 6 19.82 2.86 6.45
C GLY A 6 18.53 3.69 6.54
N PRO A 7 17.70 3.67 5.49
CA PRO A 7 16.44 4.41 5.50
C PRO A 7 15.48 3.85 6.57
N GLU A 8 14.60 4.69 7.11
CA GLU A 8 13.54 4.27 8.03
C GLU A 8 12.54 3.31 7.34
N PHE A 9 12.24 3.58 6.07
CA PHE A 9 11.37 2.79 5.21
C PHE A 9 12.12 2.36 3.95
N TRP A 10 12.06 1.09 3.58
CA TRP A 10 12.77 0.58 2.40
C TRP A 10 11.98 0.74 1.11
N CYS A 11 10.66 0.89 1.19
CA CYS A 11 9.82 1.27 0.07
C CYS A 11 8.57 2.05 0.51
N SER A 12 7.89 2.63 -0.46
CA SER A 12 6.59 3.29 -0.32
C SER A 12 5.69 2.83 -1.45
N ILE A 13 4.43 2.53 -1.15
CA ILE A 13 3.45 1.97 -2.08
C ILE A 13 2.26 2.92 -2.17
N ALA A 14 1.96 3.40 -3.36
CA ALA A 14 0.76 4.17 -3.64
C ALA A 14 -0.16 3.34 -4.55
N TYR A 15 -1.41 3.15 -4.13
CA TYR A 15 -2.41 2.42 -4.90
C TYR A 15 -3.24 3.40 -5.74
N PHE A 16 -3.51 3.01 -6.98
CA PHE A 16 -4.27 3.80 -7.93
C PHE A 16 -5.40 2.96 -8.51
N GLU A 17 -6.54 3.61 -8.71
CA GLU A 17 -7.60 3.13 -9.58
C GLU A 17 -7.66 4.08 -10.77
N MET A 18 -7.23 3.58 -11.94
CA MET A 18 -6.97 4.41 -13.13
C MET A 18 -5.90 5.48 -12.84
N ASP A 19 -6.25 6.76 -12.93
CA ASP A 19 -5.40 7.93 -12.69
C ASP A 19 -5.61 8.55 -11.29
N VAL A 20 -6.49 7.97 -10.47
CA VAL A 20 -6.81 8.47 -9.13
C VAL A 20 -6.06 7.65 -8.07
N GLN A 21 -5.26 8.32 -7.24
CA GLN A 21 -4.69 7.69 -6.05
C GLN A 21 -5.80 7.39 -5.04
N VAL A 22 -5.85 6.16 -4.54
CA VAL A 22 -6.88 5.68 -3.60
C VAL A 22 -6.23 5.28 -2.28
N GLY A 23 -6.63 5.97 -1.20
CA GLY A 23 -6.05 5.79 0.13
C GLY A 23 -4.72 6.52 0.33
N GLU A 24 -4.10 6.30 1.48
CA GLU A 24 -2.79 6.88 1.82
C GLU A 24 -1.63 6.05 1.25
N THR A 25 -0.47 6.69 1.08
CA THR A 25 0.76 5.98 0.71
C THR A 25 1.21 5.08 1.86
N PHE A 26 1.31 3.78 1.60
CA PHE A 26 1.77 2.79 2.58
C PHE A 26 3.30 2.77 2.62
N LYS A 27 3.90 3.02 3.79
CA LYS A 27 5.35 3.00 3.98
C LYS A 27 5.78 1.73 4.70
N VAL A 28 6.73 0.99 4.13
CA VAL A 28 7.18 -0.28 4.70
C VAL A 28 8.47 -0.07 5.48
N ALA A 29 8.40 -0.26 6.79
CA ALA A 29 9.54 -0.07 7.67
C ALA A 29 10.68 -1.02 7.30
N SER A 30 11.93 -0.55 7.38
CA SER A 30 13.12 -1.38 7.09
C SER A 30 13.27 -2.61 7.99
N GLY A 31 12.57 -2.66 9.13
CA GLY A 31 12.44 -3.85 9.98
C GLY A 31 11.49 -4.93 9.43
N CYS A 32 10.68 -4.61 8.43
CA CYS A 32 9.78 -5.54 7.74
C CYS A 32 10.35 -5.85 6.34
N PRO A 33 11.17 -6.92 6.18
CA PRO A 33 11.87 -7.20 4.92
C PRO A 33 10.94 -7.67 3.80
N LEU A 34 9.68 -7.98 4.13
CA LEU A 34 8.65 -8.40 3.19
C LEU A 34 7.39 -7.56 3.47
N VAL A 35 6.70 -7.19 2.39
CA VAL A 35 5.36 -6.61 2.42
C VAL A 35 4.42 -7.43 1.55
N VAL A 36 3.22 -7.70 2.03
CA VAL A 36 2.14 -8.34 1.28
C VAL A 36 1.15 -7.27 0.86
N VAL A 37 0.75 -7.25 -0.41
CA VAL A 37 -0.34 -6.39 -0.91
C VAL A 37 -1.44 -7.31 -1.44
N ASP A 38 -2.66 -7.19 -0.91
CA ASP A 38 -3.76 -8.08 -1.25
C ASP A 38 -5.13 -7.39 -1.25
N GLY A 39 -6.16 -8.09 -1.73
CA GLY A 39 -7.55 -7.59 -1.83
C GLY A 39 -8.41 -7.82 -0.58
N TYR A 40 -7.85 -8.30 0.53
CA TYR A 40 -8.61 -8.45 1.78
C TYR A 40 -8.86 -7.09 2.45
N VAL A 41 -9.42 -7.10 3.66
CA VAL A 41 -9.97 -5.90 4.32
C VAL A 41 -9.32 -5.57 5.68
N ASP A 42 -8.21 -6.23 6.02
CA ASP A 42 -7.56 -6.09 7.33
C ASP A 42 -6.82 -4.74 7.44
N PRO A 43 -7.18 -3.85 8.40
CA PRO A 43 -6.58 -2.53 8.53
C PRO A 43 -5.27 -2.51 9.35
N SER A 44 -4.77 -3.67 9.81
CA SER A 44 -3.66 -3.75 10.79
C SER A 44 -2.34 -3.11 10.33
N GLY A 45 -2.08 -3.05 9.02
CA GLY A 45 -0.87 -2.43 8.46
C GLY A 45 0.45 -3.17 8.76
N GLY A 46 1.56 -2.44 8.76
CA GLY A 46 2.91 -2.96 9.01
C GLY A 46 3.53 -3.65 7.79
N ALA A 47 3.51 -4.98 7.77
CA ALA A 47 4.03 -5.80 6.66
C ALA A 47 2.92 -6.25 5.68
N ARG A 48 1.69 -5.73 5.83
CA ARG A 48 0.55 -6.09 4.99
C ARG A 48 -0.29 -4.86 4.66
N PHE A 49 -0.51 -4.65 3.37
CA PHE A 49 -1.33 -3.56 2.83
C PHE A 49 -2.54 -4.14 2.10
N CYS A 50 -3.68 -4.15 2.78
CA CYS A 50 -4.96 -4.58 2.24
C CYS A 50 -5.58 -3.46 1.40
N LEU A 51 -6.05 -3.77 0.20
CA LEU A 51 -6.68 -2.81 -0.72
C LEU A 51 -8.22 -2.85 -0.64
N GLY A 52 -8.79 -3.93 -0.11
CA GLY A 52 -10.22 -4.23 -0.15
C GLY A 52 -11.07 -3.19 0.59
N GLN A 53 -10.60 -2.67 1.72
CA GLN A 53 -11.33 -1.68 2.53
C GLN A 53 -11.19 -0.24 2.03
N LEU A 54 -10.33 0.03 1.05
CA LEU A 54 -10.12 1.39 0.55
C LEU A 54 -11.34 1.85 -0.24
N SER A 55 -11.86 3.04 0.07
CA SER A 55 -12.97 3.65 -0.64
C SER A 55 -12.48 4.61 -1.72
N ASN A 56 -13.24 4.69 -2.83
CA ASN A 56 -13.01 5.65 -3.90
C ASN A 56 -14.37 6.09 -4.46
N LEU A 57 -14.70 7.38 -4.32
CA LEU A 57 -15.97 7.94 -4.82
C LEU A 57 -16.06 7.88 -6.35
N HIS A 58 -14.93 7.79 -7.05
CA HIS A 58 -14.85 7.70 -8.50
C HIS A 58 -14.71 6.26 -9.00
N ARG A 59 -14.92 5.25 -8.15
CA ARG A 59 -14.76 3.85 -8.53
C ARG A 59 -15.75 3.46 -9.61
N THR A 60 -15.24 2.96 -10.73
CA THR A 60 -16.05 2.47 -11.85
C THR A 60 -16.35 0.99 -11.69
N HIS A 61 -17.41 0.51 -12.35
CA HIS A 61 -17.77 -0.92 -12.36
C HIS A 61 -16.64 -1.82 -12.92
N ALA A 62 -15.83 -1.30 -13.85
CA ALA A 62 -14.67 -2.04 -14.36
C ALA A 62 -13.59 -2.22 -13.28
N SER A 63 -13.34 -1.17 -12.48
CA SER A 63 -12.40 -1.22 -11.36
C SER A 63 -12.90 -2.13 -10.25
N GLU A 64 -14.19 -2.05 -9.89
CA GLU A 64 -14.79 -2.93 -8.87
C GLU A 64 -14.68 -4.41 -9.26
N ARG A 65 -14.86 -4.75 -10.54
CA ARG A 65 -14.73 -6.13 -11.04
C ARG A 65 -13.28 -6.63 -11.09
N ALA A 66 -12.30 -5.73 -11.23
CA ALA A 66 -10.89 -6.10 -11.32
C ALA A 66 -10.23 -6.26 -9.94
N ARG A 67 -10.83 -5.68 -8.90
CA ARG A 67 -10.46 -5.84 -7.50
C ARG A 67 -10.89 -7.21 -6.98
#